data_AF-I1P9S1-F1
#
_entry.id   AF-I1P9S1-F1
#
_cell.length_a   1.000
_cell.length_b   1.000
_cell.length_c   1.000
_cell.angle_alpha   90.00
_cell.angle_beta   90.00
_cell.angle_gamma   90.00
#
_symmetry.space_group_name_H-M   'P 1'
#
loop_
_entity.id
_entity.type
_entity.pdbx_description
1 polymer ?
#
loop_
_entity_poly.entity_id
_entity_poly.type
_entity_poly.pdbx_seq_one_letter_code
_entity_poly.pdbx_strand_id
1 'polypeptide(L)'
;MAIRGPEASSFFPLTLVFSVGFFCARFFLDRLVYKPLAAYCFSSKASKLMNDEVRQAKIVKFSESIWKLTYYGSVQAWVLLIIKQEPWSLDTMQYFEGWPNQYMTSSLMLFYMCQCGFYIYSIFALVAWETRRKDFAVMMSHHVVTSVLIGYAYLTGFFRIGTIILALHDASDVFLETAKLCKYTEKELGASLFFGLFALSWLLLRLIYFPFWIIKTSSYQSIISLRKLEKFPTTLYYIFNTMLLTLLVFHIYWWKLICLMIMKQLNNKGQVGEDVRSDSEDEE
;
A
#
# COMPACT_ATOMS: atom_id res chain seq x y z
N MET A 1 21.79 -11.67 13.93
CA MET A 1 23.04 -10.90 13.78
C MET A 1 22.65 -9.43 13.82
N ALA A 2 23.19 -8.69 14.78
CA ALA A 2 22.74 -7.35 15.12
C ALA A 2 23.55 -6.29 14.38
N ILE A 3 22.92 -5.43 13.57
CA ILE A 3 23.59 -4.34 12.86
C ILE A 3 23.37 -3.03 13.65
N ARG A 4 24.44 -2.27 13.89
CA ARG A 4 24.37 -0.94 14.50
C ARG A 4 23.90 0.06 13.44
N GLY A 5 22.65 0.50 13.56
CA GLY A 5 22.05 1.48 12.66
C GLY A 5 21.79 0.96 11.24
N PRO A 6 21.08 1.74 10.41
CA PRO A 6 20.84 1.39 9.02
C PRO A 6 22.15 1.46 8.21
N GLU A 7 22.58 0.34 7.63
CA GLU A 7 23.73 0.33 6.70
C GLU A 7 23.31 0.90 5.34
N ALA A 8 23.56 2.19 5.13
CA ALA A 8 23.22 2.88 3.88
C ALA A 8 23.82 2.21 2.62
N SER A 9 24.96 1.52 2.76
CA SER A 9 25.64 0.81 1.67
C SER A 9 24.85 -0.38 1.12
N SER A 10 24.06 -1.06 1.96
CA SER A 10 23.24 -2.20 1.53
C SER A 10 21.84 -1.80 1.07
N PHE A 11 21.38 -0.60 1.41
CA PHE A 11 20.01 -0.15 1.15
C PHE A 11 19.69 -0.07 -0.36
N PHE A 12 20.47 0.71 -1.11
CA PHE A 12 20.18 0.93 -2.53
C PHE A 12 20.32 -0.35 -3.38
N PRO A 13 21.40 -1.15 -3.25
CA PRO A 13 21.54 -2.38 -4.04
C PRO A 13 20.41 -3.39 -3.77
N LEU A 14 20.07 -3.64 -2.51
CA LEU A 14 19.02 -4.60 -2.17
C LEU A 14 17.65 -4.12 -2.62
N THR A 15 17.35 -2.83 -2.45
CA THR A 15 16.10 -2.22 -2.93
C THR A 15 15.94 -2.41 -4.45
N LEU A 16 17.01 -2.20 -5.22
CA LEU A 16 16.99 -2.40 -6.67
C LEU A 16 16.78 -3.88 -7.04
N VAL A 17 17.45 -4.80 -6.33
CA VAL A 17 17.25 -6.24 -6.50
C VAL A 17 15.79 -6.63 -6.25
N PHE A 18 15.16 -6.12 -5.20
CA PHE A 18 13.73 -6.34 -4.95
C PHE A 18 12.86 -5.74 -6.06
N SER A 19 13.14 -4.53 -6.52
CA SER A 19 12.38 -3.88 -7.58
C SER A 19 12.39 -4.67 -8.89
N VAL A 20 13.58 -5.07 -9.36
CA VAL A 20 13.73 -5.94 -10.54
C VAL A 20 13.11 -7.31 -10.29
N GLY A 21 13.27 -7.85 -9.09
CA GLY A 21 12.67 -9.10 -8.65
C GLY A 21 11.14 -9.08 -8.76
N PHE A 22 10.48 -7.99 -8.33
CA PHE A 22 9.03 -7.83 -8.46
C PHE A 22 8.58 -7.73 -9.92
N PHE A 23 9.36 -7.05 -10.77
CA PHE A 23 9.08 -7.00 -12.20
C PHE A 23 9.11 -8.41 -12.81
N CYS A 24 10.18 -9.18 -12.57
CA CYS A 24 10.30 -10.54 -13.03
C CYS A 24 9.19 -11.44 -12.45
N ALA A 25 8.95 -11.35 -11.14
CA ALA A 25 7.93 -12.14 -10.46
C ALA A 25 6.54 -11.87 -11.05
N ARG A 26 6.16 -10.60 -11.27
CA ARG A 26 4.88 -10.28 -11.93
C ARG A 26 4.84 -10.84 -13.34
N PHE A 27 5.89 -10.65 -14.14
CA PHE A 27 5.93 -11.17 -15.51
C PHE A 27 5.70 -12.69 -15.57
N PHE A 28 6.39 -13.47 -14.72
CA PHE A 28 6.26 -14.92 -14.71
C PHE A 28 4.94 -15.38 -14.09
N LEU A 29 4.53 -14.82 -12.95
CA LEU A 29 3.29 -15.21 -12.28
C LEU A 29 2.06 -14.83 -13.10
N ASP A 30 2.05 -13.67 -13.75
CA ASP A 30 0.98 -13.24 -14.66
C ASP A 30 0.80 -14.25 -15.79
N ARG A 31 1.89 -14.69 -16.43
CA ARG A 31 1.85 -15.61 -17.56
C ARG A 31 1.56 -17.05 -17.17
N LEU A 32 2.14 -17.53 -16.06
CA LEU A 32 2.11 -18.95 -15.69
C LEU A 32 0.97 -19.30 -14.73
N VAL A 33 0.50 -18.36 -13.92
CA VAL A 33 -0.43 -18.62 -12.82
C VAL A 33 -1.69 -17.78 -12.95
N TYR A 34 -1.57 -16.45 -12.95
CA TYR A 34 -2.72 -15.57 -12.78
C TYR A 34 -3.62 -15.48 -14.00
N LYS A 35 -3.08 -15.34 -15.22
CA LYS A 35 -3.90 -15.37 -16.45
C LYS A 35 -4.56 -16.73 -16.68
N PRO A 36 -3.86 -17.89 -16.54
CA PRO A 36 -4.51 -19.20 -16.61
C PRO A 36 -5.62 -19.38 -15.57
N LEU A 37 -5.38 -18.94 -14.32
CA LEU A 37 -6.38 -18.99 -13.26
C LEU A 37 -7.59 -18.10 -13.59
N ALA A 38 -7.36 -16.88 -14.07
CA ALA A 38 -8.41 -15.98 -14.52
C ALA A 38 -9.23 -16.61 -15.64
N ALA A 39 -8.57 -17.13 -16.69
CA ALA A 39 -9.23 -17.80 -17.81
C ALA A 39 -10.07 -19.01 -17.36
N TYR A 40 -9.59 -19.77 -16.38
CA TYR A 40 -10.34 -20.87 -15.77
C TYR A 40 -11.60 -20.35 -15.04
N CYS A 41 -11.47 -19.33 -14.20
CA CYS A 41 -12.61 -18.70 -13.51
C CYS A 41 -13.64 -18.13 -14.50
N PHE A 42 -13.18 -17.63 -15.64
CA PHE A 42 -14.00 -17.14 -16.74
C PHE A 42 -14.26 -18.18 -17.84
N SER A 43 -14.23 -19.49 -17.55
CA SER A 43 -14.50 -20.53 -18.57
C SER A 43 -16.00 -20.90 -18.71
N SER A 44 -16.85 -20.33 -17.86
CA SER A 44 -18.30 -20.58 -17.81
C SER A 44 -19.02 -20.28 -19.15
N LYS A 45 -20.14 -20.96 -19.39
CA LYS A 45 -20.98 -20.78 -20.58
C LYS A 45 -21.45 -19.32 -20.77
N ALA A 46 -21.60 -18.55 -19.69
CA ALA A 46 -21.94 -17.13 -19.73
C ALA A 46 -20.76 -16.24 -20.18
N SER A 47 -19.53 -16.61 -19.83
CA SER A 47 -18.32 -15.90 -20.29
C SER A 47 -18.04 -16.13 -21.78
N LYS A 48 -18.37 -17.32 -22.31
CA LYS A 48 -18.25 -17.62 -23.74
C LYS A 48 -19.22 -16.83 -24.63
N LEU A 49 -20.25 -16.23 -24.03
CA LEU A 49 -21.21 -15.36 -24.71
C LEU A 49 -20.80 -13.87 -24.68
N MET A 50 -19.77 -13.50 -23.91
CA MET A 50 -19.24 -12.14 -23.88
C MET A 50 -18.35 -11.87 -25.10
N ASN A 51 -18.32 -10.61 -25.56
CA ASN A 51 -17.32 -10.15 -26.52
C ASN A 51 -15.91 -10.49 -26.00
N ASP A 52 -15.06 -11.00 -26.89
CA ASP A 52 -13.69 -11.39 -26.59
C ASP A 52 -12.88 -10.25 -25.98
N GLU A 53 -13.09 -9.01 -26.42
CA GLU A 53 -12.42 -7.82 -25.88
C GLU A 53 -12.77 -7.59 -24.40
N VAL A 54 -14.06 -7.64 -24.06
CA VAL A 54 -14.55 -7.46 -22.69
C VAL A 54 -14.04 -8.59 -21.79
N ARG A 55 -13.99 -9.81 -22.32
CA ARG A 55 -13.44 -10.97 -21.60
C ARG A 55 -11.94 -10.80 -21.33
N GLN A 56 -11.16 -10.35 -22.31
CA GLN A 56 -9.73 -10.09 -22.12
C GLN A 56 -9.49 -8.97 -21.11
N ALA A 57 -10.28 -7.88 -21.17
CA ALA A 57 -10.19 -6.80 -20.19
C ALA A 57 -10.48 -7.28 -18.75
N LYS A 58 -11.50 -8.13 -18.55
CA LYS A 58 -11.78 -8.77 -17.24
C LYS A 58 -10.61 -9.65 -16.77
N ILE A 59 -10.02 -10.44 -17.66
CA ILE A 59 -8.85 -11.30 -17.35
C ILE A 59 -7.66 -10.44 -16.89
N VAL A 60 -7.36 -9.35 -17.60
CA VAL A 60 -6.27 -8.43 -17.23
C VAL A 60 -6.54 -7.81 -15.86
N LYS A 61 -7.71 -7.21 -15.64
CA LYS A 61 -8.09 -6.61 -14.35
C LYS A 61 -8.04 -7.62 -13.20
N PHE A 62 -8.50 -8.85 -13.42
CA PHE A 62 -8.42 -9.93 -12.43
C PHE A 62 -6.96 -10.27 -12.11
N SER A 63 -6.11 -10.40 -13.14
CA SER A 63 -4.69 -10.73 -12.98
C SER A 63 -3.92 -9.64 -12.23
N GLU A 64 -4.23 -8.37 -12.51
CA GLU A 64 -3.69 -7.24 -11.75
C GLU A 64 -4.09 -7.29 -10.27
N SER A 65 -5.37 -7.55 -9.99
CA SER A 65 -5.87 -7.62 -8.62
C SER A 65 -5.30 -8.79 -7.82
N ILE A 66 -5.12 -9.97 -8.42
CA ILE A 66 -4.55 -11.11 -7.70
C ILE A 66 -3.04 -10.94 -7.44
N TRP A 67 -2.30 -10.29 -8.34
CA TRP A 67 -0.90 -9.90 -8.10
C TRP A 67 -0.81 -8.98 -6.88
N LYS A 68 -1.63 -7.92 -6.86
CA LYS A 68 -1.66 -6.96 -5.74
C LYS A 68 -2.09 -7.63 -4.44
N LEU A 69 -3.11 -8.48 -4.46
CA LEU A 69 -3.55 -9.24 -3.29
C LEU A 69 -2.45 -10.16 -2.75
N THR A 70 -1.74 -10.86 -3.64
CA THR A 70 -0.62 -11.74 -3.26
C THR A 70 0.47 -10.94 -2.56
N TYR A 71 0.83 -9.78 -3.12
CA TYR A 71 1.81 -8.88 -2.52
C TYR A 71 1.34 -8.35 -1.15
N TYR A 72 0.22 -7.63 -1.10
CA TYR A 72 -0.27 -6.99 0.12
C TYR A 72 -0.54 -7.99 1.22
N GLY A 73 -1.12 -9.15 0.90
CA GLY A 73 -1.33 -10.22 1.87
C GLY A 73 -0.02 -10.76 2.46
N SER A 74 1.00 -10.93 1.62
CA SER A 74 2.31 -11.44 2.06
C SER A 74 3.06 -10.43 2.94
N VAL A 75 3.14 -9.17 2.53
CA VAL A 75 3.83 -8.13 3.32
C VAL A 75 3.07 -7.78 4.59
N GLN A 76 1.74 -7.81 4.57
CA GLN A 76 0.92 -7.62 5.77
C GLN A 76 1.14 -8.76 6.78
N ALA A 77 1.21 -10.01 6.33
CA ALA A 77 1.52 -11.12 7.21
C ALA A 77 2.94 -10.97 7.81
N TRP A 78 3.93 -10.62 6.99
CA TRP A 78 5.31 -10.43 7.44
C TRP A 78 5.44 -9.30 8.46
N VAL A 79 4.83 -8.14 8.21
CA VAL A 79 4.94 -7.00 9.14
C VAL A 79 4.26 -7.29 10.48
N LEU A 80 3.13 -8.02 10.49
CA LEU A 80 2.47 -8.44 11.72
C LEU A 80 3.34 -9.41 12.55
N LEU A 81 4.09 -10.30 11.89
CA LEU A 81 5.04 -11.16 12.58
C LEU A 81 6.19 -10.37 13.22
N ILE A 82 6.67 -9.31 12.55
CA ILE A 82 7.70 -8.41 13.11
C ILE A 82 7.14 -7.63 14.31
N ILE A 83 6.01 -6.94 14.12
CA ILE A 83 5.35 -6.10 15.14
C ILE A 83 5.02 -6.92 16.39
N LYS A 84 4.61 -8.19 16.25
CA LYS A 84 4.28 -9.06 17.39
C LYS A 84 5.49 -9.35 18.30
N GLN A 85 6.70 -9.34 17.75
CA GLN A 85 7.93 -9.68 18.49
C GLN A 85 8.58 -8.45 19.13
N GLU A 86 8.15 -7.25 18.75
CA GLU A 86 8.83 -6.00 19.07
C GLU A 86 8.04 -5.20 20.12
N PRO A 87 8.62 -4.89 21.29
CA PRO A 87 7.89 -4.22 22.38
C PRO A 87 7.47 -2.78 22.04
N TRP A 88 8.18 -2.12 21.13
CA TRP A 88 7.88 -0.76 20.69
C TRP A 88 6.65 -0.68 19.79
N SER A 89 6.11 -1.79 19.32
CA SER A 89 5.13 -1.79 18.23
C SER A 89 3.73 -1.28 18.63
N LEU A 90 3.36 -1.41 19.90
CA LEU A 90 2.10 -0.91 20.46
C LEU A 90 2.28 0.34 21.35
N ASP A 91 3.52 0.73 21.62
CA ASP A 91 3.83 1.88 22.45
C ASP A 91 4.48 3.00 21.64
N THR A 92 3.66 4.01 21.34
CA THR A 92 4.08 5.18 20.58
C THR A 92 5.24 5.96 21.21
N MET A 93 5.47 5.82 22.52
CA MET A 93 6.57 6.48 23.22
C MET A 93 7.94 5.87 22.84
N GLN A 94 7.95 4.60 22.42
CA GLN A 94 9.18 3.87 22.11
C GLN A 94 9.63 4.03 20.66
N TYR A 95 8.83 4.67 19.80
CA TYR A 95 9.17 4.85 18.39
C TYR A 95 10.47 5.63 18.18
N PHE A 96 10.75 6.63 19.02
CA PHE A 96 11.96 7.45 18.95
C PHE A 96 12.93 7.20 20.12
N GLU A 97 12.66 6.21 20.96
CA GLU A 97 13.53 5.87 22.09
C GLU A 97 14.84 5.25 21.58
N GLY A 98 15.98 5.72 22.10
CA GLY A 98 17.30 5.27 21.66
C GLY A 98 17.75 5.81 20.30
N TRP A 99 16.97 6.69 19.67
CA TRP A 99 17.36 7.36 18.43
C TRP A 99 18.56 8.30 18.66
N PRO A 100 19.54 8.39 17.72
CA PRO A 100 19.61 7.73 16.41
C PRO A 100 20.16 6.29 16.41
N ASN A 101 20.63 5.79 17.55
CA ASN A 101 21.32 4.51 17.67
C ASN A 101 20.37 3.32 17.89
N GLN A 102 19.18 3.37 17.28
CA GLN A 102 18.19 2.31 17.43
C GLN A 102 18.68 1.01 16.78
N TYR A 103 18.32 -0.10 17.41
CA TYR A 103 18.62 -1.43 16.91
C TYR A 103 17.60 -1.85 15.84
N MET A 104 18.09 -2.32 14.69
CA MET A 104 17.28 -2.85 13.60
C MET A 104 17.61 -4.31 13.36
N THR A 105 16.58 -5.16 13.38
CA THR A 105 16.73 -6.58 13.06
C THR A 105 16.91 -6.79 11.56
N SER A 106 17.62 -7.85 11.16
CA SER A 106 17.81 -8.18 9.73
C SER A 106 16.48 -8.42 9.00
N SER A 107 15.49 -8.99 9.69
CA SER A 107 14.13 -9.18 9.15
C SER A 107 13.48 -7.84 8.81
N LEU A 108 13.57 -6.85 9.71
CA LEU A 108 13.01 -5.53 9.48
C LEU A 108 13.77 -4.77 8.37
N MET A 109 15.09 -4.94 8.32
CA MET A 109 15.90 -4.39 7.22
C MET A 109 15.41 -4.92 5.87
N LEU A 110 15.29 -6.24 5.72
CA LEU A 110 14.82 -6.87 4.48
C LEU A 110 13.39 -6.45 4.13
N PHE A 111 12.51 -6.34 5.14
CA PHE A 111 11.16 -5.83 4.96
C PHE A 111 11.16 -4.41 4.38
N TYR A 112 12.02 -3.52 4.87
CA TYR A 112 12.18 -2.16 4.34
C TYR A 112 12.65 -2.13 2.89
N MET A 113 13.65 -2.95 2.53
CA MET A 113 14.13 -3.05 1.14
C MET A 113 13.06 -3.60 0.21
N CYS A 114 12.33 -4.61 0.68
CA CYS A 114 11.21 -5.23 -0.03
C CYS A 114 10.13 -4.19 -0.33
N GLN A 115 9.68 -3.44 0.69
CA GLN A 115 8.68 -2.39 0.55
C GLN A 115 9.15 -1.28 -0.39
N CYS A 116 10.36 -0.73 -0.17
CA CYS A 116 10.91 0.30 -1.04
C CYS A 116 11.02 -0.19 -2.49
N GLY A 117 11.51 -1.41 -2.69
CA GLY A 117 11.66 -2.04 -4.00
C GLY A 117 10.33 -2.22 -4.73
N PHE A 118 9.28 -2.62 -4.01
CA PHE A 118 7.93 -2.73 -4.57
C PHE A 118 7.35 -1.37 -4.97
N TYR A 119 7.52 -0.33 -4.16
CA TYR A 119 7.01 1.01 -4.50
C TYR A 119 7.75 1.60 -5.70
N ILE A 120 9.08 1.40 -5.81
CA ILE A 120 9.85 1.78 -7.01
C ILE A 120 9.38 0.99 -8.23
N TYR A 121 9.22 -0.33 -8.09
CA TYR A 121 8.67 -1.18 -9.15
C TYR A 121 7.28 -0.68 -9.59
N SER A 122 6.44 -0.30 -8.62
CA SER A 122 5.08 0.17 -8.87
C SER A 122 5.04 1.49 -9.65
N ILE A 123 6.01 2.39 -9.44
CA ILE A 123 6.13 3.61 -10.27
C ILE A 123 6.27 3.25 -11.75
N PHE A 124 7.16 2.31 -12.09
CA PHE A 124 7.31 1.84 -13.48
C PHE A 124 6.08 1.10 -13.96
N ALA A 125 5.50 0.25 -13.12
CA ALA A 125 4.29 -0.49 -13.46
C ALA A 125 3.13 0.46 -13.77
N LEU A 126 2.97 1.56 -13.03
CA LEU A 126 1.92 2.55 -13.29
C LEU A 126 2.04 3.24 -14.63
N VAL A 127 3.28 3.50 -15.08
CA VAL A 127 3.52 4.14 -16.37
C VAL A 127 3.31 3.16 -17.52
N ALA A 128 3.73 1.90 -17.36
CA ALA A 128 3.91 0.99 -18.49
C ALA A 128 3.03 -0.27 -18.49
N TRP A 129 2.43 -0.65 -17.36
CA TRP A 129 1.74 -1.94 -17.21
C TRP A 129 0.32 -1.82 -16.67
N GLU A 130 0.07 -0.94 -15.70
CA GLU A 130 -1.23 -0.87 -15.03
C GLU A 130 -2.25 -0.04 -15.83
N THR A 131 -3.51 -0.43 -15.70
CA THR A 131 -4.63 0.31 -16.28
C THR A 131 -4.66 1.76 -15.75
N ARG A 132 -4.56 2.73 -16.67
CA ARG A 132 -4.63 4.16 -16.35
C ARG A 132 -6.04 4.53 -15.86
N ARG A 133 -6.11 5.39 -14.85
CA ARG A 133 -7.35 5.88 -14.21
C ARG A 133 -7.29 7.39 -14.02
N LYS A 134 -8.43 8.02 -13.77
CA LYS A 134 -8.56 9.48 -13.58
C LYS A 134 -7.71 10.04 -12.43
N ASP A 135 -7.37 9.22 -11.44
CA ASP A 135 -6.53 9.59 -10.30
C ASP A 135 -5.03 9.30 -10.49
N PHE A 136 -4.58 9.02 -11.73
CA PHE A 136 -3.19 8.65 -12.05
C PHE A 136 -2.15 9.59 -11.43
N ALA A 137 -2.33 10.91 -11.54
CA ALA A 137 -1.35 11.88 -11.02
C ALA A 137 -1.24 11.84 -9.48
N VAL A 138 -2.37 11.68 -8.79
CA VAL A 138 -2.40 11.57 -7.32
C VAL A 138 -1.75 10.25 -6.90
N MET A 139 -2.07 9.16 -7.60
CA MET A 139 -1.49 7.85 -7.33
C MET A 139 0.03 7.83 -7.57
N MET A 140 0.51 8.37 -8.69
CA MET A 140 1.93 8.51 -8.99
C MET A 140 2.65 9.32 -7.92
N SER A 141 2.07 10.47 -7.53
CA SER A 141 2.62 11.32 -6.46
C SER A 141 2.70 10.56 -5.13
N HIS A 142 1.68 9.77 -4.80
CA HIS A 142 1.69 8.90 -3.63
C HIS A 142 2.83 7.89 -3.69
N HIS A 143 3.02 7.17 -4.79
CA HIS A 143 4.11 6.19 -4.89
C HIS A 143 5.50 6.84 -4.75
N VAL A 144 5.70 8.04 -5.32
CA VAL A 144 6.94 8.81 -5.14
C VAL A 144 7.12 9.22 -3.69
N VAL A 145 6.12 9.85 -3.07
CA VAL A 145 6.18 10.30 -1.67
C VAL A 145 6.42 9.11 -0.73
N THR A 146 5.72 7.99 -0.92
CA THR A 146 5.89 6.79 -0.09
C THR A 146 7.28 6.16 -0.28
N SER A 147 7.80 6.08 -1.51
CA SER A 147 9.17 5.58 -1.75
C SER A 147 10.21 6.42 -1.02
N VAL A 148 10.09 7.76 -1.11
CA VAL A 148 10.97 8.69 -0.40
C VAL A 148 10.80 8.55 1.11
N LEU A 149 9.57 8.42 1.61
CA LEU A 149 9.30 8.25 3.04
C LEU A 149 9.91 6.96 3.61
N ILE A 150 9.85 5.85 2.87
CA ILE A 150 10.45 4.57 3.27
C ILE A 150 11.98 4.71 3.36
N GLY A 151 12.61 5.22 2.29
CA GLY A 151 14.06 5.44 2.28
C GLY A 151 14.51 6.45 3.34
N TYR A 152 13.74 7.51 3.52
CA TYR A 152 13.99 8.52 4.55
C TYR A 152 13.90 7.91 5.96
N ALA A 153 12.84 7.15 6.25
CA ALA A 153 12.68 6.50 7.54
C ALA A 153 13.79 5.49 7.83
N TYR A 154 14.26 4.78 6.80
CA TYR A 154 15.42 3.92 6.92
C TYR A 154 16.68 4.72 7.24
N LEU A 155 17.08 5.66 6.38
CA LEU A 155 18.36 6.38 6.49
C LEU A 155 18.45 7.24 7.76
N THR A 156 17.34 7.79 8.21
CA THR A 156 17.29 8.60 9.43
C THR A 156 17.09 7.79 10.69
N GLY A 157 16.84 6.47 10.60
CA GLY A 157 16.57 5.64 11.77
C GLY A 157 15.15 5.81 12.33
N PHE A 158 14.20 6.39 11.60
CA PHE A 158 12.78 6.44 11.98
C PHE A 158 12.02 5.16 11.58
N PHE A 159 12.72 4.03 11.50
CA PHE A 159 12.16 2.79 10.98
C PHE A 159 11.06 2.20 11.87
N ARG A 160 11.07 2.44 13.19
CA ARG A 160 10.01 1.94 14.09
C ARG A 160 8.64 2.51 13.72
N ILE A 161 8.52 3.84 13.71
CA ILE A 161 7.29 4.53 13.31
C ILE A 161 6.95 4.24 11.84
N GLY A 162 7.96 4.19 10.96
CA GLY A 162 7.74 3.88 9.54
C GLY A 162 7.20 2.46 9.32
N THR A 163 7.57 1.47 10.15
CA THR A 163 7.03 0.11 10.09
C THR A 163 5.53 0.10 10.37
N ILE A 164 5.11 0.85 11.40
CA ILE A 164 3.70 0.98 11.76
C ILE A 164 2.94 1.72 10.66
N ILE A 165 3.53 2.77 10.07
CA ILE A 165 2.95 3.45 8.90
C ILE A 165 2.70 2.44 7.78
N LEU A 166 3.69 1.64 7.38
CA LEU A 166 3.52 0.63 6.33
C LEU A 166 2.40 -0.38 6.66
N ALA A 167 2.39 -0.92 7.88
CA ALA A 167 1.39 -1.88 8.32
C ALA A 167 -0.05 -1.33 8.31
N LEU A 168 -0.23 -0.05 8.64
CA LEU A 168 -1.55 0.60 8.62
C LEU A 168 -2.08 0.80 7.20
N HIS A 169 -1.19 1.11 6.25
CA HIS A 169 -1.60 1.42 4.89
C HIS A 169 -1.86 0.13 4.11
N ASP A 170 -0.96 -0.85 4.15
CA ASP A 170 -1.11 -2.06 3.33
C ASP A 170 -2.30 -2.94 3.75
N ALA A 171 -2.72 -2.88 5.03
CA ALA A 171 -3.81 -3.71 5.56
C ALA A 171 -5.14 -3.50 4.83
N SER A 172 -5.49 -2.25 4.50
CA SER A 172 -6.75 -1.94 3.81
C SER A 172 -6.77 -2.48 2.38
N ASP A 173 -5.61 -2.55 1.72
CA ASP A 173 -5.53 -2.88 0.30
C ASP A 173 -5.76 -4.39 0.06
N VAL A 174 -5.52 -5.23 1.06
CA VAL A 174 -5.93 -6.64 1.06
C VAL A 174 -7.44 -6.78 0.86
N PHE A 175 -8.24 -6.00 1.60
CA PHE A 175 -9.69 -6.02 1.47
C PHE A 175 -10.16 -5.46 0.13
N LEU A 176 -9.50 -4.39 -0.37
CA LEU A 176 -9.82 -3.79 -1.66
C LEU A 176 -9.65 -4.78 -2.82
N GLU A 177 -8.49 -5.43 -2.89
CA GLU A 177 -8.20 -6.36 -3.99
C GLU A 177 -9.07 -7.61 -3.90
N THR A 178 -9.40 -8.07 -2.68
CA THR A 178 -10.37 -9.16 -2.49
C THR A 178 -11.77 -8.77 -2.98
N ALA A 179 -12.23 -7.55 -2.68
CA ALA A 179 -13.51 -7.04 -3.16
C ALA A 179 -13.58 -7.00 -4.69
N LYS A 180 -12.51 -6.53 -5.34
CA LYS A 180 -12.39 -6.52 -6.81
C LYS A 180 -12.45 -7.92 -7.40
N LEU A 181 -11.71 -8.88 -6.84
CA LEU A 181 -11.76 -10.28 -7.31
C LEU A 181 -13.15 -10.89 -7.17
N CYS A 182 -13.85 -10.63 -6.05
CA CYS A 182 -15.24 -11.03 -5.90
C CYS A 182 -16.15 -10.37 -6.94
N LYS A 183 -15.94 -9.08 -7.23
CA LYS A 183 -16.72 -8.35 -8.24
C LYS A 183 -16.49 -8.91 -9.64
N TYR A 184 -15.24 -9.15 -10.01
CA TYR A 184 -14.90 -9.71 -11.31
C TYR A 184 -15.47 -11.12 -11.51
N THR A 185 -15.53 -11.92 -10.45
CA THR A 185 -16.14 -13.27 -10.46
C THR A 185 -17.64 -13.28 -10.23
N GLU A 186 -18.32 -12.13 -10.30
CA GLU A 186 -19.77 -11.97 -10.17
C GLU A 186 -20.33 -12.47 -8.81
N LYS A 187 -19.48 -12.51 -7.79
CA LYS A 187 -19.84 -12.83 -6.40
C LYS A 187 -20.23 -11.56 -5.65
N GLU A 188 -21.40 -11.02 -5.99
CA GLU A 188 -21.88 -9.71 -5.49
C GLU A 188 -21.88 -9.60 -3.96
N LEU A 189 -22.35 -10.63 -3.24
CA LEU A 189 -22.35 -10.60 -1.76
C LEU A 189 -20.93 -10.50 -1.17
N GLY A 190 -19.98 -11.23 -1.76
CA GLY A 190 -18.58 -11.15 -1.36
C GLY A 190 -17.97 -9.79 -1.70
N ALA A 191 -18.27 -9.26 -2.89
CA ALA A 191 -17.80 -7.95 -3.33
C ALA A 191 -18.27 -6.83 -2.37
N SER A 192 -19.56 -6.82 -2.04
CA SER A 192 -20.15 -5.84 -1.12
C SER A 192 -19.60 -5.96 0.30
N LEU A 193 -19.42 -7.19 0.81
CA LEU A 193 -18.85 -7.43 2.14
C LEU A 193 -17.40 -6.91 2.23
N PHE A 194 -16.53 -7.34 1.31
CA PHE A 194 -15.13 -6.94 1.32
C PHE A 194 -14.94 -5.46 1.00
N PHE A 195 -15.79 -4.86 0.17
CA PHE A 195 -15.79 -3.42 -0.06
C PHE A 195 -16.18 -2.64 1.20
N GLY A 196 -17.16 -3.13 1.97
CA GLY A 196 -17.51 -2.57 3.29
C GLY A 196 -16.36 -2.66 4.29
N LEU A 197 -15.69 -3.82 4.38
CA LEU A 197 -14.50 -4.00 5.22
C LEU A 197 -13.33 -3.09 4.79
N PHE A 198 -13.13 -2.94 3.48
CA PHE A 198 -12.17 -2.00 2.93
C PHE A 198 -12.47 -0.56 3.38
N ALA A 199 -13.70 -0.08 3.20
CA ALA A 199 -14.09 1.26 3.60
C ALA A 199 -13.95 1.48 5.12
N LEU A 200 -14.37 0.51 5.94
CA LEU A 200 -14.22 0.58 7.39
C LEU A 200 -12.75 0.63 7.80
N SER A 201 -11.92 -0.25 7.25
CA SER A 201 -10.48 -0.27 7.54
C SER A 201 -9.79 1.03 7.09
N TRP A 202 -10.18 1.60 5.95
CA TRP A 202 -9.65 2.87 5.46
C TRP A 202 -9.91 4.00 6.45
N LEU A 203 -11.15 4.12 6.93
CA LEU A 203 -11.53 5.13 7.92
C LEU A 203 -10.74 4.95 9.22
N LEU A 204 -10.74 3.74 9.78
CA LEU A 204 -10.10 3.47 11.07
C LEU A 204 -8.58 3.64 11.01
N LEU A 205 -7.92 3.10 9.99
CA LEU A 205 -6.46 3.07 9.92
C LEU A 205 -5.88 4.36 9.35
N ARG A 206 -6.40 4.86 8.23
CA ARG A 206 -5.80 5.99 7.48
C ARG A 206 -6.35 7.37 7.88
N LEU A 207 -7.58 7.45 8.40
CA LEU A 207 -8.20 8.73 8.79
C LEU A 207 -8.37 8.94 10.30
N ILE A 208 -8.32 7.87 11.09
CA ILE A 208 -8.37 7.97 12.56
C ILE A 208 -7.00 7.65 13.15
N TYR A 209 -6.52 6.41 13.02
CA TYR A 209 -5.28 6.01 13.67
C TYR A 209 -4.05 6.81 13.17
N PHE A 210 -3.91 6.95 11.85
CA PHE A 210 -2.79 7.65 11.24
C PHE A 210 -2.64 9.12 11.70
N PRO A 211 -3.65 10.02 11.60
CA PRO A 211 -3.46 11.39 12.05
C PRO A 211 -3.39 11.54 13.58
N PHE A 212 -4.27 10.87 14.33
CA PHE A 212 -4.40 11.13 15.77
C PHE A 212 -3.35 10.43 16.63
N TRP A 213 -2.76 9.33 16.16
CA TRP A 213 -1.68 8.63 16.86
C TRP A 213 -0.34 8.80 16.13
N ILE A 214 -0.25 8.48 14.84
CA ILE A 214 1.05 8.47 14.15
C ILE A 214 1.58 9.88 13.87
N ILE A 215 0.81 10.74 13.21
CA ILE A 215 1.25 12.11 12.92
C ILE A 215 1.44 12.89 14.23
N LYS A 216 0.54 12.71 15.21
CA LYS A 216 0.71 13.28 16.55
C LYS A 216 2.04 12.84 17.19
N THR A 217 2.35 11.55 17.20
CA THR A 217 3.60 11.03 17.77
C THR A 217 4.82 11.54 17.00
N SER A 218 4.77 11.54 15.67
CA SER A 218 5.81 12.14 14.83
C SER A 218 6.00 13.64 15.07
N SER A 219 4.95 14.38 15.42
CA SER A 219 5.01 15.82 15.65
C SER A 219 5.50 16.16 17.07
N TYR A 220 5.06 15.43 18.09
CA TYR A 220 5.37 15.74 19.49
C TYR A 220 6.54 14.93 20.05
N GLN A 221 6.53 13.60 19.88
CA GLN A 221 7.54 12.73 20.48
C GLN A 221 8.89 12.82 19.77
N SER A 222 8.89 13.01 18.44
CA SER A 222 10.14 13.20 17.71
C SER A 222 10.91 14.43 18.22
N ILE A 223 10.23 15.54 18.53
CA ILE A 223 10.87 16.76 19.04
C ILE A 223 11.62 16.48 20.34
N ILE A 224 11.06 15.66 21.23
CA ILE A 224 11.68 15.30 22.51
C ILE A 224 13.01 14.57 22.27
N SER A 225 13.04 13.62 21.33
CA SER A 225 14.28 12.91 20.99
C SER A 225 15.27 13.78 20.22
N LEU A 226 14.79 14.58 19.25
CA LEU A 226 15.65 15.43 18.42
C LEU A 226 16.29 16.58 19.20
N ARG A 227 15.62 17.11 20.24
CA ARG A 227 16.14 18.20 21.09
C ARG A 227 17.26 17.75 22.03
N LYS A 228 17.46 16.43 22.20
CA LYS A 228 18.60 15.90 22.97
C LYS A 228 19.95 16.09 22.26
N LEU A 229 19.94 16.40 20.96
CA LEU A 229 21.15 16.75 20.21
C LEU A 229 21.53 18.22 20.46
N GLU A 230 22.83 18.51 20.47
CA GLU A 230 23.35 19.89 20.62
C GLU A 230 22.77 20.87 19.59
N LYS A 231 22.50 20.38 18.38
CA LYS A 231 21.77 21.12 17.34
C LYS A 231 20.53 20.33 16.94
N PHE A 232 19.36 20.94 17.11
CA PHE A 232 18.10 20.37 16.67
C PHE A 232 18.10 20.21 15.15
N PRO A 233 17.94 18.99 14.60
CA PRO A 233 17.93 18.80 13.15
C PRO A 233 16.56 19.16 12.56
N THR A 234 16.30 20.47 12.50
CA THR A 234 15.04 21.09 12.06
C THR A 234 14.56 20.56 10.71
N THR A 235 15.47 20.44 9.75
CA THR A 235 15.19 19.95 8.41
C THR A 235 14.65 18.52 8.43
N LEU A 236 15.19 17.66 9.30
CA LEU A 236 14.74 16.27 9.38
C LEU A 236 13.30 16.17 9.88
N TYR A 237 12.97 16.99 10.87
CA TYR A 237 11.63 17.05 11.44
C TYR A 237 10.59 17.51 10.39
N TYR A 238 10.84 18.62 9.71
CA TYR A 238 9.86 19.19 8.78
C TYR A 238 9.68 18.33 7.53
N ILE A 239 10.76 17.80 6.94
CA ILE A 239 10.66 16.94 5.75
C ILE A 239 9.76 15.72 6.03
N PHE A 240 10.00 15.02 7.15
CA PHE A 240 9.24 13.83 7.50
C PHE A 240 7.76 14.14 7.74
N ASN A 241 7.46 15.14 8.59
CA ASN A 241 6.08 15.47 8.92
C ASN A 241 5.31 16.06 7.74
N THR A 242 5.95 16.85 6.86
CA THR A 242 5.32 17.33 5.63
C THR A 242 4.90 16.18 4.72
N MET A 243 5.76 15.18 4.51
CA MET A 243 5.39 14.00 3.71
C MET A 243 4.23 13.21 4.32
N LEU A 244 4.18 13.04 5.65
CA LEU A 244 3.05 12.40 6.32
C LEU A 244 1.74 13.17 6.14
N LEU A 245 1.79 14.50 6.21
CA LEU A 245 0.64 15.36 5.95
C LEU A 245 0.20 15.29 4.49
N THR A 246 1.14 15.25 3.54
CA THR A 246 0.83 15.02 2.12
C THR A 246 0.09 13.69 1.92
N LEU A 247 0.55 12.62 2.56
CA LEU A 247 -0.15 11.34 2.54
C LEU A 247 -1.58 11.44 3.11
N LEU A 248 -1.75 12.13 4.23
CA LEU A 248 -3.09 12.35 4.81
C LEU A 248 -4.03 13.08 3.83
N VAL A 249 -3.53 14.09 3.11
CA VAL A 249 -4.32 14.79 2.08
C VAL A 249 -4.77 13.83 0.99
N PHE A 250 -3.89 12.95 0.51
CA PHE A 250 -4.27 11.92 -0.46
C PHE A 250 -5.32 10.96 0.12
N HIS A 251 -5.20 10.55 1.39
CA HIS A 251 -6.19 9.68 2.02
C HIS A 251 -7.57 10.33 2.14
N ILE A 252 -7.63 11.63 2.44
CA ILE A 252 -8.88 12.39 2.46
C ILE A 252 -9.48 12.47 1.06
N TYR A 253 -8.66 12.68 0.03
CA TYR A 253 -9.11 12.67 -1.36
C TYR A 253 -9.75 11.33 -1.74
N TRP A 254 -9.06 10.20 -1.51
CA TRP A 254 -9.61 8.89 -1.84
C TRP A 254 -10.81 8.52 -0.96
N TRP A 255 -10.85 8.97 0.29
CA TRP A 255 -12.03 8.77 1.13
C TRP A 255 -13.30 9.38 0.54
N LYS A 256 -13.19 10.58 -0.06
CA LYS A 256 -14.32 11.18 -0.79
C LYS A 256 -14.79 10.26 -1.92
N LEU A 257 -13.88 9.65 -2.67
CA LEU A 257 -14.23 8.71 -3.74
C LEU A 257 -14.85 7.41 -3.21
N ILE A 258 -14.37 6.91 -2.07
CA ILE A 258 -14.95 5.74 -1.40
C ILE A 258 -16.39 6.04 -0.96
N CYS A 259 -16.64 7.20 -0.34
CA CYS A 259 -17.99 7.63 0.03
C CYS A 259 -18.92 7.75 -1.19
N LEU A 260 -18.41 8.28 -2.31
CA LEU A 260 -19.18 8.34 -3.57
C LEU A 260 -19.53 6.94 -4.08
N MET A 261 -18.61 5.99 -4.02
CA MET A 261 -18.86 4.59 -4.36
C MET A 261 -19.91 3.95 -3.43
N ILE A 262 -19.86 4.22 -2.12
CA ILE A 262 -20.86 3.73 -1.15
C ILE A 262 -22.25 4.31 -1.49
N MET A 263 -22.35 5.61 -1.76
CA MET A 263 -23.61 6.23 -2.17
C MET A 263 -24.20 5.57 -3.43
N LYS A 264 -23.36 5.32 -4.44
CA LYS A 264 -23.78 4.60 -5.66
C LYS A 264 -24.23 3.17 -5.34
N GLN A 265 -23.53 2.46 -4.46
CA GLN A 265 -23.89 1.11 -4.04
C GLN A 265 -25.24 1.08 -3.32
N LEU A 266 -25.53 2.06 -2.45
CA LEU A 266 -26.82 2.18 -1.76
C LEU A 266 -27.96 2.39 -2.76
N ASN A 267 -27.75 3.22 -3.78
CA ASN A 267 -28.72 3.44 -4.86
C ASN A 267 -28.91 2.19 -5.75
N ASN A 268 -27.88 1.37 -5.91
CA ASN A 268 -27.88 0.14 -6.71
C ASN A 268 -28.28 -1.12 -5.92
N LYS A 269 -29.21 -1.00 -4.97
CA LYS A 269 -29.70 -2.12 -4.14
C LYS A 269 -28.59 -2.90 -3.43
N GLY A 270 -27.49 -2.24 -3.06
CA GLY A 270 -26.36 -2.83 -2.35
C GLY A 270 -25.31 -3.49 -3.24
N GLN A 271 -25.44 -3.44 -4.56
CA GLN A 271 -24.45 -3.98 -5.51
C GLN A 271 -23.32 -2.97 -5.77
N VAL A 272 -22.08 -3.44 -5.74
CA VAL A 272 -20.91 -2.60 -6.04
C VAL A 272 -20.90 -2.27 -7.53
N GLY A 273 -21.00 -0.98 -7.87
CA GLY A 273 -20.98 -0.50 -9.26
C GLY A 273 -19.56 -0.41 -9.85
N GLU A 274 -19.46 0.09 -11.08
CA GLU A 274 -18.18 0.42 -11.72
C GLU A 274 -17.40 1.47 -10.91
N ASP A 275 -16.07 1.34 -10.89
CA ASP A 275 -15.19 2.26 -10.16
C ASP A 275 -15.31 3.66 -10.79
N VAL A 276 -15.62 4.67 -9.97
CA VAL A 276 -15.78 6.08 -10.40
C VAL A 276 -14.54 6.68 -11.05
N ARG A 277 -13.38 6.03 -10.89
CA ARG A 277 -12.10 6.46 -11.46
C ARG A 277 -11.76 5.77 -12.78
N SER A 278 -12.52 4.74 -13.17
CA SER A 278 -12.41 4.16 -14.51
C SER A 278 -12.76 5.24 -15.51
N ASP A 279 -12.00 5.33 -16.61
CA ASP A 279 -12.48 6.08 -17.75
C ASP A 279 -13.72 5.36 -18.28
N SER A 280 -14.83 6.08 -18.29
CA SER A 280 -16.02 5.70 -19.03
C SER A 280 -15.67 5.87 -20.50
N GLU A 281 -15.11 4.83 -21.11
CA GLU A 281 -15.04 4.71 -22.58
C GLU A 281 -16.44 4.46 -23.18
N ASP A 282 -17.47 5.13 -22.66
CA ASP A 282 -18.89 5.01 -23.08
C ASP A 282 -19.62 6.37 -22.99
N GLU A 283 -18.90 7.49 -23.11
CA GLU A 283 -19.51 8.80 -23.41
C GLU A 283 -18.93 9.35 -24.72
N GLU A 284 -19.19 8.64 -25.82
CA GLU A 284 -19.36 9.19 -27.18
C GLU A 284 -20.20 8.25 -28.06
#